data_AF-A0A5E7BJX9-F1
#
_entry.id   AF-A0A5E7BJX9-F1
#
_cell.length_a   1.000
_cell.length_b   1.000
_cell.length_c   1.000
_cell.angle_alpha   90.00
_cell.angle_beta   90.00
_cell.angle_gamma   90.00
#
_symmetry.space_group_name_H-M   'P 1'
#
loop_
_entity.id
_entity.type
_entity.pdbx_description
1 polymer ?
#
loop_
_entity_poly.entity_id
_entity_poly.type
_entity_poly.pdbx_seq_one_letter_code
_entity_poly.pdbx_strand_id
1 'polypeptide(L)'
;MTAPHELSGDEYQLEDFLRRQRADFDERSYWLQHSLGAESHWLFIQAYDALKHELYLPACTGFLTGIEGSLRNTMAQVKIPARIDNVDDISLLSNSLLRQARANGMSIDALAFPGEQDFEANLPTRQNVELVRVRHTLCHGNILEYVRAQDDLPPFFTPECCRDLANKLHMISRNWVANLGAFRKQTMGLQ
;
A
#
# COMPACT_ATOMS: atom_id res chain seq x y z
N MET A 1 44.77 -9.67 20.95
CA MET A 1 43.99 -8.52 20.44
C MET A 1 44.18 -8.51 18.94
N THR A 2 43.22 -9.04 18.19
CA THR A 2 43.18 -8.95 16.73
C THR A 2 42.79 -7.52 16.35
N ALA A 3 43.59 -6.86 15.52
CA ALA A 3 43.27 -5.56 14.98
C ALA A 3 41.94 -5.64 14.19
N PRO A 4 41.13 -4.55 14.15
CA PRO A 4 39.95 -4.52 13.30
C PRO A 4 40.38 -4.76 11.86
N HIS A 5 39.77 -5.74 11.20
CA HIS A 5 39.96 -5.95 9.76
C HIS A 5 39.29 -4.77 9.05
N GLU A 6 40.07 -3.81 8.59
CA GLU A 6 39.57 -2.75 7.70
C GLU A 6 39.27 -3.38 6.34
N LEU A 7 38.00 -3.30 5.94
CA LEU A 7 37.56 -3.79 4.63
C LEU A 7 38.21 -2.94 3.53
N SER A 8 38.66 -3.59 2.48
CA SER A 8 39.10 -2.91 1.26
C SER A 8 37.92 -2.23 0.55
N GLY A 9 38.20 -1.27 -0.34
CA GLY A 9 37.16 -0.56 -1.10
C GLY A 9 36.24 -1.48 -1.91
N ASP A 10 36.79 -2.58 -2.44
CA ASP A 10 36.04 -3.59 -3.22
C ASP A 10 35.16 -4.47 -2.31
N GLU A 11 35.66 -4.81 -1.10
CA GLU A 11 34.88 -5.54 -0.10
C GLU A 11 33.69 -4.70 0.41
N TYR A 12 33.90 -3.39 0.64
CA TYR A 12 32.81 -2.47 0.98
C TYR A 12 31.73 -2.39 -0.10
N GLN A 13 32.12 -2.34 -1.38
CA GLN A 13 31.16 -2.30 -2.49
C GLN A 13 30.37 -3.60 -2.62
N LEU A 14 31.04 -4.75 -2.45
CA LEU A 14 30.39 -6.05 -2.46
C LEU A 14 29.41 -6.20 -1.29
N GLU A 15 29.81 -5.81 -0.08
CA GLU A 15 28.93 -5.85 1.09
C GLU A 15 27.71 -4.94 0.92
N ASP A 16 27.87 -3.71 0.42
CA ASP A 16 26.76 -2.81 0.16
C ASP A 16 25.81 -3.36 -0.91
N PHE A 17 26.35 -3.96 -1.98
CA PHE A 17 25.55 -4.64 -3.00
C PHE A 17 24.74 -5.79 -2.41
N LEU A 18 25.38 -6.70 -1.66
CA LEU A 18 24.71 -7.85 -1.03
C LEU A 18 23.64 -7.40 -0.03
N ARG A 19 23.91 -6.35 0.74
CA ARG A 19 22.95 -5.75 1.67
C ARG A 19 21.71 -5.24 0.95
N ARG A 20 21.88 -4.52 -0.17
CA ARG A 20 20.75 -4.03 -0.99
C ARG A 20 19.94 -5.18 -1.58
N GLN A 21 20.61 -6.19 -2.13
CA GLN A 21 19.95 -7.39 -2.66
C GLN A 21 19.14 -8.14 -1.59
N ARG A 22 19.69 -8.25 -0.37
CA ARG A 22 19.00 -8.88 0.74
C ARG A 22 17.76 -8.08 1.15
N ALA A 23 17.88 -6.76 1.29
CA ALA A 23 16.76 -5.91 1.62
C ALA A 23 15.63 -5.98 0.57
N ASP A 24 15.99 -6.01 -0.71
CA ASP A 24 15.02 -6.14 -1.81
C ASP A 24 14.30 -7.49 -1.80
N PHE A 25 15.06 -8.57 -1.53
CA PHE A 25 14.49 -9.92 -1.38
C PHE A 25 13.54 -10.01 -0.18
N ASP A 26 13.94 -9.46 0.96
CA ASP A 26 13.15 -9.48 2.19
C ASP A 26 11.85 -8.69 2.02
N GLU A 27 11.90 -7.54 1.36
CA GLU A 27 10.70 -6.73 1.10
C GLU A 27 9.76 -7.39 0.07
N ARG A 28 10.28 -8.03 -0.98
CA ARG A 28 9.43 -8.82 -1.89
C ARG A 28 8.79 -10.01 -1.17
N SER A 29 9.53 -10.67 -0.30
CA SER A 29 9.06 -11.80 0.49
C SER A 29 8.01 -11.40 1.53
N TYR A 30 8.11 -10.19 2.08
CA TYR A 30 7.17 -9.65 3.06
C TYR A 30 5.71 -9.74 2.58
N TRP A 31 5.42 -9.35 1.34
CA TRP A 31 4.07 -9.38 0.77
C TRP A 31 3.46 -10.79 0.67
N LEU A 32 4.31 -11.82 0.59
CA LEU A 32 3.88 -13.22 0.51
C LEU A 32 3.57 -13.81 1.90
N GLN A 33 4.09 -13.22 2.97
CA GLN A 33 4.03 -13.78 4.32
C GLN A 33 2.72 -13.49 5.08
N HIS A 34 1.84 -12.65 4.52
CA HIS A 34 0.67 -12.11 5.21
C HIS A 34 -0.68 -12.75 4.82
N SER A 35 -0.70 -13.96 4.27
CA SER A 35 -1.93 -14.75 4.01
C SER A 35 -3.06 -13.98 3.30
N LEU A 36 -2.70 -13.07 2.39
CA LEU A 36 -3.64 -12.19 1.66
C LEU A 36 -4.43 -12.92 0.56
N GLY A 37 -4.06 -14.16 0.27
CA GLY A 37 -4.55 -14.90 -0.90
C GLY A 37 -3.71 -14.62 -2.15
N ALA A 38 -3.70 -15.59 -3.07
CA ALA A 38 -2.96 -15.50 -4.34
C ALA A 38 -3.49 -14.37 -5.25
N GLU A 39 -4.74 -13.97 -5.03
CA GLU A 39 -5.42 -12.91 -5.76
C GLU A 39 -4.91 -11.50 -5.42
N SER A 40 -4.24 -11.30 -4.28
CA SER A 40 -3.90 -9.95 -3.79
C SER A 40 -2.39 -9.66 -3.74
N HIS A 41 -1.54 -10.67 -3.52
CA HIS A 41 -0.12 -10.43 -3.23
C HIS A 41 0.68 -9.76 -4.37
N TRP A 42 0.34 -10.05 -5.63
CA TRP A 42 1.06 -9.55 -6.80
C TRP A 42 0.78 -8.07 -7.05
N LEU A 43 -0.38 -7.57 -6.61
CA LEU A 43 -0.69 -6.14 -6.67
C LEU A 43 0.32 -5.33 -5.84
N PHE A 44 0.65 -5.81 -4.63
CA PHE A 44 1.63 -5.16 -3.76
C PHE A 44 3.07 -5.36 -4.25
N ILE A 45 3.43 -6.57 -4.70
CA ILE A 45 4.77 -6.86 -5.23
C ILE A 45 5.07 -5.98 -6.45
N GLN A 46 4.15 -5.90 -7.42
CA GLN A 46 4.36 -5.08 -8.61
C GLN A 46 4.30 -3.58 -8.31
N ALA A 47 3.48 -3.14 -7.35
CA ALA A 47 3.50 -1.75 -6.89
C ALA A 47 4.86 -1.37 -6.26
N TYR A 48 5.43 -2.27 -5.47
CA TYR A 48 6.76 -2.09 -4.89
C TYR A 48 7.86 -2.10 -5.95
N ASP A 49 7.80 -3.01 -6.92
CA ASP A 49 8.74 -3.03 -8.04
C ASP A 49 8.67 -1.72 -8.85
N ALA A 50 7.47 -1.21 -9.09
CA ALA A 50 7.27 0.09 -9.73
C ALA A 50 7.90 1.22 -8.90
N LEU A 51 7.70 1.23 -7.58
CA LEU A 51 8.32 2.22 -6.69
C LEU A 51 9.86 2.18 -6.78
N LYS A 52 10.45 0.98 -6.81
CA LYS A 52 11.89 0.77 -6.93
C LYS A 52 12.48 1.30 -8.25
N HIS A 53 11.71 1.21 -9.32
CA HIS A 53 12.09 1.73 -10.63
C HIS A 53 11.63 3.18 -10.85
N GLU A 54 11.25 3.89 -9.78
CA GLU A 54 10.79 5.28 -9.81
C GLU A 54 9.54 5.51 -10.69
N LEU A 55 8.78 4.44 -10.97
CA LEU A 55 7.50 4.49 -11.67
C LEU A 55 6.40 4.84 -10.65
N TYR A 56 6.40 6.09 -10.18
CA TYR A 56 5.58 6.53 -9.05
C TYR A 56 4.07 6.42 -9.28
N LEU A 57 3.58 6.74 -10.48
CA LEU A 57 2.16 6.60 -10.81
C LEU A 57 1.69 5.14 -10.77
N PRO A 58 2.36 4.19 -11.48
CA PRO A 58 2.08 2.77 -11.32
C PRO A 58 2.21 2.26 -9.88
N ALA A 59 3.18 2.75 -9.11
CA ALA A 59 3.32 2.39 -7.70
C ALA A 59 2.09 2.83 -6.88
N CYS A 60 1.69 4.09 -7.00
CA CYS A 60 0.52 4.62 -6.30
C CYS A 60 -0.75 3.84 -6.64
N THR A 61 -1.05 3.66 -7.94
CA THR A 61 -2.26 2.95 -8.36
C THR A 61 -2.21 1.47 -7.99
N GLY A 62 -1.05 0.82 -8.07
CA GLY A 62 -0.85 -0.56 -7.65
C GLY A 62 -1.11 -0.77 -6.16
N PHE A 63 -0.55 0.08 -5.28
CA PHE A 63 -0.80 0.01 -3.84
C PHE A 63 -2.27 0.23 -3.49
N LEU A 64 -2.91 1.24 -4.09
CA LEU A 64 -4.34 1.52 -3.90
C LEU A 64 -5.21 0.35 -4.36
N THR A 65 -4.88 -0.25 -5.50
CA THR A 65 -5.58 -1.42 -6.04
C THR A 65 -5.37 -2.64 -5.13
N GLY A 66 -4.16 -2.84 -4.59
CA GLY A 66 -3.86 -3.88 -3.61
C GLY A 66 -4.69 -3.74 -2.35
N ILE A 67 -4.76 -2.54 -1.78
CA ILE A 67 -5.59 -2.24 -0.61
C ILE A 67 -7.06 -2.49 -0.90
N GLU A 68 -7.60 -1.92 -1.99
CA GLU A 68 -9.01 -2.09 -2.36
C GLU A 68 -9.34 -3.57 -2.62
N GLY A 69 -8.54 -4.26 -3.44
CA GLY A 69 -8.75 -5.66 -3.78
C GLY A 69 -8.71 -6.58 -2.57
N SER A 70 -7.68 -6.46 -1.73
CA SER A 70 -7.53 -7.27 -0.52
C SER A 70 -8.66 -7.01 0.50
N LEU A 71 -9.10 -5.75 0.64
CA LEU A 71 -10.24 -5.37 1.48
C LEU A 71 -11.53 -6.00 0.96
N ARG A 72 -11.83 -5.84 -0.33
CA ARG A 72 -13.06 -6.36 -0.96
C ARG A 72 -13.12 -7.88 -0.91
N ASN A 73 -12.02 -8.56 -1.22
CA ASN A 73 -11.89 -10.02 -1.12
C ASN A 73 -12.14 -10.50 0.31
N THR A 74 -11.53 -9.86 1.30
CA THR A 74 -11.70 -10.24 2.70
C THR A 74 -13.14 -10.01 3.16
N MET A 75 -13.75 -8.88 2.81
CA MET A 75 -15.15 -8.60 3.13
C MET A 75 -16.12 -9.62 2.51
N ALA A 76 -15.89 -10.03 1.26
CA ALA A 76 -16.66 -11.08 0.62
C ALA A 76 -16.54 -12.41 1.39
N GLN A 77 -15.32 -12.79 1.79
CA GLN A 77 -15.04 -14.02 2.53
C GLN A 77 -15.60 -14.02 3.96
N VAL A 78 -15.65 -12.85 4.62
CA VAL A 78 -16.30 -12.71 5.93
C VAL A 78 -17.81 -12.95 5.80
N LYS A 79 -18.44 -12.46 4.73
CA LYS A 79 -19.87 -12.65 4.49
C LYS A 79 -20.21 -14.09 4.07
N ILE A 80 -19.37 -14.69 3.22
CA ILE A 80 -19.52 -16.05 2.70
C ILE A 80 -18.14 -16.73 2.80
N PRO A 81 -17.91 -17.60 3.81
CA PRO A 81 -16.63 -18.29 4.03
C PRO A 81 -16.30 -19.34 2.96
N ALA A 82 -16.11 -18.89 1.73
CA ALA A 82 -15.81 -19.70 0.56
C ALA A 82 -14.76 -19.02 -0.31
N ARG A 83 -14.24 -19.77 -1.29
CA ARG A 83 -13.45 -19.17 -2.37
C ARG A 83 -14.31 -18.17 -3.12
N ILE A 84 -13.75 -17.00 -3.39
CA ILE A 84 -14.40 -15.92 -4.12
C ILE A 84 -13.90 -15.94 -5.56
N ASP A 85 -14.83 -15.97 -6.51
CA ASP A 85 -14.51 -15.95 -7.94
C ASP A 85 -14.51 -14.52 -8.52
N ASN A 86 -15.32 -13.62 -7.94
CA ASN A 86 -15.34 -12.19 -8.27
C ASN A 86 -15.77 -11.35 -7.06
N VAL A 87 -15.46 -10.06 -7.09
CA VAL A 87 -15.83 -9.09 -6.04
C VAL A 87 -16.81 -8.02 -6.55
N ASP A 88 -17.49 -8.27 -7.66
CA ASP A 88 -18.32 -7.28 -8.34
C ASP A 88 -19.49 -6.78 -7.46
N ASP A 89 -20.00 -7.67 -6.60
CA ASP A 89 -21.06 -7.37 -5.63
C ASP A 89 -20.57 -6.60 -4.39
N ILE A 90 -19.24 -6.43 -4.24
CA ILE A 90 -18.65 -5.65 -3.15
C ILE A 90 -18.31 -4.26 -3.67
N SER A 91 -18.77 -3.23 -2.96
CA SER A 91 -18.50 -1.84 -3.31
C SER A 91 -17.00 -1.54 -3.44
N LEU A 92 -16.66 -0.56 -4.29
CA LEU A 92 -15.31 -0.01 -4.40
C LEU A 92 -14.86 0.66 -3.08
N LEU A 93 -13.57 0.99 -2.98
CA LEU A 93 -13.01 1.65 -1.80
C LEU A 93 -13.74 2.97 -1.51
N SER A 94 -14.36 3.03 -0.35
CA SER A 94 -15.19 4.15 0.09
C SER A 94 -15.28 4.19 1.61
N ASN A 95 -15.64 5.34 2.20
CA ASN A 95 -15.90 5.44 3.64
C ASN A 95 -16.94 4.40 4.10
N SER A 96 -17.95 4.11 3.28
CA SER A 96 -18.96 3.09 3.60
C SER A 96 -18.33 1.70 3.74
N LEU A 97 -17.48 1.29 2.79
CA LEU A 97 -16.79 0.01 2.85
C LEU A 97 -15.86 -0.06 4.08
N LEU A 98 -15.12 1.02 4.37
CA LEU A 98 -14.25 1.09 5.54
C LEU A 98 -15.03 0.94 6.85
N ARG A 99 -16.18 1.60 6.99
CA ARG A 99 -17.06 1.43 8.16
C ARG A 99 -17.56 -0.01 8.30
N GLN A 100 -17.94 -0.64 7.20
CA GLN A 100 -18.36 -2.04 7.21
C GLN A 100 -17.21 -2.97 7.63
N ALA A 101 -16.00 -2.73 7.13
CA ALA A 101 -14.82 -3.48 7.51
C ALA A 101 -14.50 -3.35 9.01
N ARG A 102 -14.55 -2.13 9.55
CA ARG A 102 -14.41 -1.88 10.99
C ARG A 102 -15.49 -2.60 11.80
N ALA A 103 -16.75 -2.57 11.36
CA ALA A 103 -17.84 -3.28 12.02
C ALA A 103 -17.66 -4.81 12.02
N ASN A 104 -16.89 -5.36 11.08
CA ASN A 104 -16.50 -6.76 11.01
C ASN A 104 -15.18 -7.06 11.75
N GLY A 105 -14.63 -6.10 12.51
CA GLY A 105 -13.43 -6.28 13.34
C GLY A 105 -12.10 -6.03 12.63
N MET A 106 -12.09 -5.50 11.39
CA MET A 106 -10.85 -5.14 10.72
C MET A 106 -10.29 -3.82 11.26
N SER A 107 -8.98 -3.77 11.51
CA SER A 107 -8.30 -2.53 11.91
C SER A 107 -8.06 -1.64 10.68
N ILE A 108 -9.02 -0.78 10.38
CA ILE A 108 -8.91 0.20 9.28
C ILE A 108 -7.99 1.37 9.63
N ASP A 109 -7.57 1.50 10.89
CA ASP A 109 -6.68 2.59 11.34
C ASP A 109 -5.29 2.48 10.68
N ALA A 110 -4.91 1.26 10.29
CA ALA A 110 -3.71 1.00 9.49
C ALA A 110 -3.74 1.65 8.10
N LEU A 111 -4.90 2.13 7.64
CA LEU A 111 -5.12 2.80 6.36
C LEU A 111 -5.06 4.33 6.44
N ALA A 112 -4.99 4.91 7.64
CA ALA A 112 -4.90 6.34 7.83
C ALA A 112 -3.56 6.88 7.29
N PHE A 113 -3.60 8.06 6.67
CA PHE A 113 -2.38 8.72 6.22
C PHE A 113 -1.58 9.26 7.42
N PRO A 114 -0.24 9.32 7.33
CA PRO A 114 0.58 9.90 8.39
C PRO A 114 0.19 11.36 8.65
N GLY A 115 -0.22 11.65 9.89
CA GLY A 115 -0.68 12.98 10.29
C GLY A 115 -2.12 13.33 9.90
N GLU A 116 -2.90 12.37 9.38
CA GLU A 116 -4.33 12.57 9.09
C GLU A 116 -5.11 12.75 10.40
N GLN A 117 -5.50 13.99 10.71
CA GLN A 117 -6.24 14.31 11.94
C GLN A 117 -7.74 14.03 11.80
N ASP A 118 -8.27 14.18 10.58
CA ASP A 118 -9.71 14.15 10.33
C ASP A 118 -10.23 12.75 9.97
N PHE A 119 -9.42 11.69 10.10
CA PHE A 119 -9.83 10.33 9.69
C PHE A 119 -11.14 9.90 10.37
N GLU A 120 -11.18 9.95 11.70
CA GLU A 120 -12.38 9.58 12.48
C GLU A 120 -13.55 10.53 12.25
N ALA A 121 -13.27 11.82 12.07
CA ALA A 121 -14.29 12.84 11.83
C ALA A 121 -14.94 12.67 10.45
N ASN A 122 -14.16 12.33 9.43
CA ASN A 122 -14.62 12.21 8.05
C ASN A 122 -15.26 10.85 7.76
N LEU A 123 -14.80 9.76 8.39
CA LEU A 123 -15.29 8.40 8.17
C LEU A 123 -16.83 8.25 8.21
N PRO A 124 -17.59 8.88 9.14
CA PRO A 124 -19.05 8.79 9.14
C PRO A 124 -19.75 9.66 8.08
N THR A 125 -19.03 10.58 7.44
CA THR A 125 -19.59 11.62 6.58
C THR A 125 -19.45 11.30 5.09
N ARG A 126 -19.89 12.22 4.23
CA ARG A 126 -19.66 12.18 2.78
C ARG A 126 -18.28 12.71 2.38
N GLN A 127 -17.56 13.36 3.31
CA GLN A 127 -16.19 13.80 3.08
C GLN A 127 -15.28 12.57 3.14
N ASN A 128 -14.54 12.34 2.06
CA ASN A 128 -13.66 11.17 1.96
C ASN A 128 -12.52 11.28 2.98
N VAL A 129 -12.19 10.17 3.64
CA VAL A 129 -10.88 10.02 4.30
C VAL A 129 -9.77 10.05 3.25
N GLU A 130 -8.54 10.37 3.64
CA GLU A 130 -7.46 10.70 2.71
C GLU A 130 -7.17 9.55 1.72
N LEU A 131 -7.17 8.30 2.18
CA LEU A 131 -6.99 7.14 1.30
C LEU A 131 -8.05 7.06 0.19
N VAL A 132 -9.34 7.26 0.55
CA VAL A 132 -10.45 7.22 -0.39
C VAL A 132 -10.36 8.41 -1.36
N ARG A 133 -9.99 9.59 -0.84
CA ARG A 133 -9.79 10.81 -1.64
C ARG A 133 -8.69 10.60 -2.68
N VAL A 134 -7.51 10.13 -2.28
CA VAL A 134 -6.37 9.85 -3.16
C VAL A 134 -6.76 8.82 -4.24
N ARG A 135 -7.45 7.74 -3.84
CA ARG A 135 -7.95 6.73 -4.79
C ARG A 135 -8.84 7.35 -5.85
N HIS A 136 -9.81 8.18 -5.45
CA HIS A 136 -10.67 8.88 -6.40
C HIS A 136 -9.87 9.85 -7.30
N THR A 137 -9.02 10.69 -6.72
CA THR A 137 -8.18 11.65 -7.45
C THR A 137 -7.38 10.96 -8.55
N LEU A 138 -6.63 9.90 -8.23
CA LEU A 138 -5.79 9.21 -9.20
C LEU A 138 -6.62 8.43 -10.24
N CYS A 139 -7.66 7.70 -9.83
CA CYS A 139 -8.49 6.94 -10.76
C CYS A 139 -9.34 7.81 -11.69
N HIS A 140 -9.67 9.04 -11.29
CA HIS A 140 -10.33 10.01 -12.16
C HIS A 140 -9.35 10.80 -13.04
N GLY A 141 -8.04 10.55 -12.92
CA GLY A 141 -7.03 11.27 -13.68
C GLY A 141 -6.81 12.72 -13.23
N ASN A 142 -7.23 13.08 -12.01
CA ASN A 142 -7.04 14.42 -11.47
C ASN A 142 -5.59 14.61 -10.97
N ILE A 143 -4.64 14.59 -11.91
CA ILE A 143 -3.21 14.73 -11.60
C ILE A 143 -2.82 16.16 -11.20
N LEU A 144 -3.73 17.13 -11.39
CA LEU A 144 -3.50 18.55 -11.14
C LEU A 144 -3.13 18.84 -9.68
N GLU A 145 -3.59 18.01 -8.75
CA GLU A 145 -3.22 18.10 -7.33
C GLU A 145 -1.73 17.84 -7.05
N TYR A 146 -1.04 17.21 -7.99
CA TYR A 146 0.38 16.87 -7.88
C TYR A 146 1.25 17.72 -8.81
N VAL A 147 0.68 18.68 -9.54
CA VAL A 147 1.47 19.57 -10.38
C VAL A 147 2.25 20.54 -9.48
N ARG A 148 3.57 20.65 -9.71
CA ARG A 148 4.38 21.66 -9.02
C ARG A 148 4.36 22.96 -9.81
N ALA A 149 4.11 24.06 -9.11
CA ALA A 149 4.47 25.38 -9.60
C ALA A 149 5.97 25.58 -9.34
N GLN A 150 6.69 26.04 -10.35
CA GLN A 150 8.08 26.46 -10.22
C GLN A 150 8.15 27.92 -10.66
N ASP A 151 8.93 28.73 -9.96
CA ASP A 151 9.11 30.13 -10.33
C ASP A 151 9.65 30.20 -11.78
N ASP A 152 9.07 31.10 -12.57
CA ASP A 152 9.39 31.37 -13.99
C ASP A 152 9.05 30.28 -15.02
N LEU A 153 8.35 29.20 -14.64
CA LEU A 153 7.86 28.18 -15.59
C LEU A 153 6.35 27.93 -15.45
N PRO A 154 5.64 27.63 -16.56
CA PRO A 154 4.28 27.11 -16.48
C PRO A 154 4.23 25.84 -15.60
N PRO A 155 3.17 25.62 -14.82
CA PRO A 155 3.03 24.41 -14.02
C PRO A 155 3.14 23.16 -14.89
N PHE A 156 4.02 22.23 -14.51
CA PHE A 156 4.21 20.97 -15.23
C PHE A 156 4.22 19.78 -14.27
N PHE A 157 3.80 18.63 -14.78
CA PHE A 157 3.79 17.38 -14.04
C PHE A 157 5.02 16.57 -14.39
N THR A 158 5.68 16.02 -13.38
CA THR A 158 6.68 14.96 -13.51
C THR A 158 6.30 13.81 -12.59
N PRO A 159 6.63 12.55 -12.92
CA PRO A 159 6.34 11.41 -12.04
C PRO A 159 6.82 11.63 -10.60
N GLU A 160 7.94 12.31 -10.39
CA GLU A 160 8.56 12.62 -9.10
C GLU A 160 7.65 13.45 -8.19
N CYS A 161 6.69 14.18 -8.74
CA CYS A 161 5.69 14.86 -7.94
C CYS A 161 4.83 13.89 -7.10
N CYS A 162 4.71 12.63 -7.52
CA CYS A 162 4.04 11.57 -6.77
C CYS A 162 4.99 10.75 -5.89
N ARG A 163 6.29 11.07 -5.81
CA ARG A 163 7.29 10.32 -5.02
C ARG A 163 6.88 10.18 -3.55
N ASP A 164 6.50 11.29 -2.92
CA ASP A 164 6.11 11.30 -1.50
C ASP A 164 4.84 10.49 -1.27
N LEU A 165 3.88 10.59 -2.20
CA LEU A 165 2.65 9.81 -2.14
C LEU A 165 2.93 8.31 -2.26
N ALA A 166 3.77 7.91 -3.21
CA ALA A 166 4.12 6.51 -3.43
C ALA A 166 4.81 5.90 -2.20
N ASN A 167 5.71 6.63 -1.55
CA ASN A 167 6.35 6.20 -0.31
C ASN A 167 5.36 6.09 0.86
N LYS A 168 4.43 7.06 1.01
CA LYS A 168 3.36 6.98 2.01
C LYS A 168 2.47 5.76 1.78
N LEU A 169 2.06 5.53 0.55
CA LEU A 169 1.22 4.39 0.16
C LEU A 169 1.95 3.05 0.36
N HIS A 170 3.26 2.98 0.13
CA HIS A 170 4.06 1.80 0.45
C HIS A 170 4.02 1.48 1.94
N MET A 171 4.29 2.47 2.80
CA MET A 171 4.25 2.29 4.25
C MET A 171 2.85 1.90 4.75
N ILE A 172 1.80 2.58 4.28
CA ILE A 172 0.41 2.26 4.60
C ILE A 172 0.08 0.82 4.16
N SER A 173 0.50 0.43 2.94
CA SER A 173 0.26 -0.91 2.41
C SER A 173 0.94 -1.98 3.25
N ARG A 174 2.18 -1.75 3.72
CA ARG A 174 2.85 -2.70 4.63
C ARG A 174 2.06 -2.91 5.91
N ASN A 175 1.67 -1.81 6.56
CA ASN A 175 0.87 -1.86 7.78
C ASN A 175 -0.47 -2.56 7.55
N TRP A 176 -1.13 -2.25 6.42
CA TRP A 176 -2.39 -2.86 6.03
C TRP A 176 -2.28 -4.38 5.89
N VAL A 177 -1.31 -4.87 5.10
CA VAL A 177 -1.19 -6.31 4.86
C VAL A 177 -0.87 -7.09 6.13
N ALA A 178 -0.06 -6.53 7.02
CA ALA A 178 0.22 -7.15 8.32
C ALA A 178 -1.04 -7.29 9.18
N ASN A 179 -1.81 -6.20 9.31
CA ASN A 179 -3.05 -6.19 10.10
C ASN A 179 -4.14 -7.06 9.47
N LEU A 180 -4.32 -6.97 8.15
CA LEU A 180 -5.30 -7.77 7.43
C LEU A 180 -4.94 -9.25 7.48
N GLY A 181 -3.66 -9.60 7.33
CA GLY A 181 -3.18 -10.97 7.46
C GLY A 181 -3.46 -11.55 8.84
N ALA A 182 -3.17 -10.80 9.91
CA ALA A 182 -3.49 -11.20 11.27
C ALA A 182 -5.00 -11.44 11.47
N PHE A 183 -5.83 -10.49 10.99
CA PHE A 183 -7.28 -10.62 11.02
C PHE A 183 -7.77 -11.87 10.27
N ARG A 184 -7.26 -12.11 9.05
CA ARG A 184 -7.64 -13.27 8.23
C ARG A 184 -7.27 -14.58 8.90
N LYS A 185 -6.08 -14.69 9.51
CA LYS A 185 -5.68 -15.88 10.27
C LYS A 185 -6.62 -16.14 11.45
N GLN A 186 -6.96 -15.09 12.21
CA GLN A 186 -7.85 -15.19 13.36
C GLN A 186 -9.30 -15.56 12.97
N THR A 187 -9.85 -14.91 11.95
CA THR A 187 -11.27 -15.04 11.58
C THR A 187 -11.54 -16.23 10.66
N MET A 188 -10.59 -16.57 9.79
CA MET A 188 -10.79 -17.59 8.75
C MET A 188 -9.98 -18.88 8.99
N GLY A 189 -9.21 -18.96 10.08
CA GLY A 189 -8.42 -20.16 10.42
C GLY A 189 -7.32 -20.49 9.42
N LEU A 190 -6.84 -19.49 8.66
CA LEU A 190 -5.74 -19.66 7.72
C LEU A 190 -4.41 -19.83 8.49
N GLN A 191 -3.58 -20.79 8.06
CA GLN A 191 -2.23 -21.01 8.60
C GLN A 191 -1.23 -20.03 7.97
#